data_AF-A0A2K9NTN0-F1
#
_entry.id   AF-A0A2K9NTN0-F1
#
_cell.length_a   1.000
_cell.length_b   1.000
_cell.length_c   1.000
_cell.angle_alpha   90.00
_cell.angle_beta   90.00
_cell.angle_gamma   90.00
#
_symmetry.space_group_name_H-M   'P 1'
#
loop_
_entity.id
_entity.type
_entity.pdbx_description
1 polymer ?
#
loop_
_entity_poly.entity_id
_entity_poly.type
_entity_poly.pdbx_seq_one_letter_code
_entity_poly.pdbx_strand_id
1 'polypeptide(L)'
;MSELTYWRKCGSCKKEIGFNTIYQACNVSTCRKLVFCSVDCWNLHNPVMNHKSSWAEENRSPRKEDYNPASDDSAPRRVIVSNKPATASGAEVVGAANEEDILIVASKLKQYIKDKYDMNTSANVMEALSSIVRRHTDRAVQKARMEGRKTVMDRDFE
;
A
#
# COMPACT_ATOMS: atom_id res chain seq x y z
N MET A 1 -10.51 -28.66 -18.28
CA MET A 1 -10.17 -27.22 -18.32
C MET A 1 -11.45 -26.47 -18.01
N SER A 2 -11.58 -25.88 -16.82
CA SER A 2 -12.77 -25.12 -16.45
C SER A 2 -12.85 -23.87 -17.33
N GLU A 3 -13.79 -23.82 -18.26
CA GLU A 3 -14.05 -22.63 -19.05
C GLU A 3 -14.38 -21.45 -18.12
N LEU A 4 -13.70 -20.32 -18.33
CA LEU A 4 -14.06 -19.07 -17.65
C LEU A 4 -15.41 -18.60 -18.21
N THR A 5 -16.48 -18.86 -17.46
CA THR A 5 -17.86 -18.46 -17.78
C THR A 5 -18.19 -17.04 -17.31
N TYR A 6 -17.40 -16.49 -16.40
CA TYR A 6 -17.57 -15.14 -15.87
C TYR A 6 -16.22 -14.40 -15.79
N TRP A 7 -16.29 -13.08 -15.86
CA TRP A 7 -15.13 -12.20 -15.71
C TRP A 7 -14.77 -12.04 -14.24
N ARG A 8 -15.72 -11.53 -13.43
CA ARG A 8 -15.50 -11.21 -12.01
C ARG A 8 -16.75 -11.42 -11.17
N LYS A 9 -16.61 -11.43 -9.85
CA LYS A 9 -17.74 -11.48 -8.92
C LYS A 9 -18.02 -10.10 -8.33
N CYS A 10 -19.28 -9.80 -8.09
CA CYS A 10 -19.68 -8.58 -7.43
C CYS A 10 -19.10 -8.51 -6.01
N GLY A 11 -18.53 -7.36 -5.62
CA GLY A 11 -17.98 -7.15 -4.28
C GLY A 11 -19.02 -7.25 -3.15
N SER A 12 -20.30 -6.97 -3.44
CA SER A 12 -21.37 -6.96 -2.43
C SER A 12 -22.16 -8.28 -2.38
N CYS A 13 -22.75 -8.71 -3.51
CA CYS A 13 -23.63 -9.88 -3.56
C CYS A 13 -22.94 -11.16 -4.05
N LYS A 14 -21.66 -11.10 -4.45
CA LYS A 14 -20.89 -12.21 -5.02
C LYS A 14 -21.46 -12.82 -6.30
N LYS A 15 -22.47 -12.20 -6.92
CA LYS A 15 -23.01 -12.59 -8.22
C LYS A 15 -21.92 -12.51 -9.30
N GLU A 16 -21.92 -13.46 -10.22
CA GLU A 16 -20.99 -13.54 -11.33
C GLU A 16 -21.35 -12.53 -12.42
N ILE A 17 -20.36 -11.76 -12.86
CA ILE A 17 -20.46 -10.76 -13.91
C ILE A 17 -19.84 -11.37 -15.17
N GLY A 18 -20.64 -11.52 -16.22
CA GLY A 18 -20.22 -12.10 -17.49
C GLY A 18 -19.29 -11.18 -18.29
N PHE A 19 -18.66 -11.73 -19.32
CA PHE A 19 -17.90 -10.95 -20.29
C PHE A 19 -18.81 -10.06 -21.14
N ASN A 20 -18.31 -8.91 -21.60
CA ASN A 20 -19.06 -7.91 -22.35
C ASN A 20 -20.41 -7.46 -21.71
N THR A 21 -20.50 -7.45 -20.38
CA THR A 21 -21.66 -6.96 -19.61
C THR A 21 -21.40 -5.58 -18.99
N ILE A 22 -22.47 -4.85 -18.67
CA ILE A 22 -22.37 -3.57 -17.94
C ILE A 22 -22.20 -3.88 -16.46
N TYR A 23 -21.26 -3.19 -15.82
CA TYR A 23 -21.01 -3.25 -14.38
C TYR A 23 -20.82 -1.83 -13.84
N GLN A 24 -20.97 -1.71 -12.53
CA GLN A 24 -20.80 -0.45 -11.81
C GLN A 24 -19.45 -0.45 -11.10
N ALA A 25 -18.65 0.58 -11.35
CA ALA A 25 -17.39 0.84 -10.67
C ALA A 25 -17.54 2.07 -9.76
N CYS A 26 -16.80 2.10 -8.65
CA CYS A 26 -16.71 3.32 -7.85
C CYS A 26 -15.61 4.22 -8.43
N ASN A 27 -15.89 5.52 -8.57
CA ASN A 27 -14.88 6.50 -9.03
C ASN A 27 -13.70 6.65 -8.07
N VAL A 28 -13.89 6.33 -6.77
CA VAL A 28 -12.83 6.43 -5.77
C VAL A 28 -11.70 5.43 -6.09
N SER A 29 -10.47 5.92 -6.25
CA SER A 29 -9.31 5.13 -6.69
C SER A 29 -9.02 3.91 -5.80
N THR A 30 -9.26 4.01 -4.49
CA THR A 30 -9.11 2.91 -3.54
C THR A 30 -10.19 1.83 -3.70
N CYS A 31 -11.39 2.22 -4.12
CA CYS A 31 -12.53 1.32 -4.34
C CYS A 31 -12.63 0.80 -5.78
N ARG A 32 -11.86 1.34 -6.74
CA ARG A 32 -11.91 0.98 -8.16
C ARG A 32 -11.58 -0.49 -8.44
N LYS A 33 -10.92 -1.15 -7.48
CA LYS A 33 -10.68 -2.60 -7.52
C LYS A 33 -11.95 -3.41 -7.31
N LEU A 34 -13.03 -2.86 -6.76
CA LEU A 34 -14.30 -3.57 -6.59
C LEU A 34 -15.22 -3.29 -7.79
N VAL A 35 -15.90 -4.33 -8.24
CA VAL A 35 -16.92 -4.26 -9.30
C VAL A 35 -18.28 -4.66 -8.74
N PHE A 36 -19.33 -4.00 -9.19
CA PHE A 36 -20.69 -4.22 -8.72
C PHE A 36 -21.63 -4.53 -9.88
N CYS A 37 -22.61 -5.41 -9.67
CA CYS A 37 -23.56 -5.77 -10.71
C CYS A 37 -24.69 -4.74 -10.91
N SER A 38 -24.94 -3.88 -9.91
CA SER A 38 -25.99 -2.87 -9.95
C SER A 38 -25.64 -1.67 -9.05
N VAL A 39 -26.35 -0.56 -9.24
CA VAL A 39 -26.21 0.65 -8.39
C VAL A 39 -26.59 0.34 -6.94
N ASP A 40 -27.54 -0.57 -6.69
CA ASP A 40 -27.88 -1.01 -5.33
C ASP A 40 -26.73 -1.75 -4.64
N CYS A 41 -26.05 -2.62 -5.38
CA CYS A 41 -24.87 -3.31 -4.85
C CYS A 41 -23.72 -2.34 -4.57
N TRP A 42 -23.60 -1.27 -5.37
CA TRP A 42 -22.67 -0.18 -5.13
C TRP A 42 -23.07 0.65 -3.90
N ASN A 43 -24.37 0.97 -3.72
CA ASN A 43 -24.88 1.69 -2.55
C ASN A 43 -24.57 0.96 -1.24
N LEU A 44 -24.63 -0.38 -1.25
CA LEU A 44 -24.28 -1.20 -0.08
C LEU A 44 -22.81 -1.05 0.36
N HIS A 45 -21.93 -0.62 -0.55
CA HIS A 45 -20.52 -0.37 -0.23
C HIS A 45 -20.28 0.99 0.45
N ASN A 46 -21.18 1.97 0.25
CA ASN A 46 -20.99 3.34 0.69
C ASN A 46 -20.87 3.48 2.23
N PRO A 47 -21.75 2.85 3.05
CA PRO A 47 -21.65 2.91 4.50
C PRO A 47 -20.39 2.24 5.07
N VAL A 48 -19.84 1.25 4.36
CA VAL A 48 -18.65 0.50 4.82
C VAL A 48 -17.36 1.28 4.55
N MET A 49 -17.29 1.98 3.41
CA MET A 49 -16.07 2.66 2.97
C MET A 49 -16.07 4.17 3.26
N ASN A 50 -17.21 4.72 3.68
CA ASN A 50 -17.40 6.07 4.23
C ASN A 50 -16.77 7.19 3.38
N HIS A 51 -16.97 7.13 2.06
CA HIS A 51 -16.47 8.15 1.13
C HIS A 51 -17.48 9.29 0.97
N LYS A 52 -16.97 10.53 0.94
CA LYS A 52 -17.78 11.75 1.00
C LYS A 52 -18.38 12.21 -0.34
N SER A 53 -17.87 11.69 -1.47
CA SER A 53 -18.23 12.14 -2.82
C SER A 53 -17.99 11.06 -3.89
N SER A 54 -18.54 9.87 -3.70
CA SER A 54 -18.51 8.83 -4.73
C SER A 54 -19.76 8.85 -5.60
N TRP A 55 -19.60 8.36 -6.82
CA TRP A 55 -20.70 7.98 -7.70
C TRP A 55 -20.39 6.63 -8.34
N ALA A 56 -21.44 5.97 -8.82
CA ALA A 56 -21.35 4.77 -9.64
C ALA A 56 -21.03 5.17 -11.08
N GLU A 57 -19.89 4.72 -11.59
CA GLU A 57 -19.51 4.84 -12.98
C GLU A 57 -19.87 3.55 -13.72
N GLU A 58 -20.67 3.68 -14.78
CA GLU A 58 -21.04 2.55 -15.62
C GLU A 58 -19.89 2.20 -16.57
N ASN A 59 -19.37 0.98 -16.45
CA ASN A 59 -18.32 0.47 -17.30
C ASN A 59 -18.73 -0.86 -17.93
N ARG A 60 -18.11 -1.21 -19.06
CA ARG A 60 -18.36 -2.47 -19.75
C ARG A 60 -17.18 -3.41 -19.56
N SER A 61 -17.46 -4.64 -19.12
CA SER A 61 -16.42 -5.64 -18.91
C SER A 61 -15.76 -6.01 -20.24
N PRO A 62 -14.47 -6.37 -20.25
CA PRO A 62 -13.79 -6.81 -21.47
C PRO A 62 -14.50 -8.00 -22.13
N ARG A 63 -14.27 -8.16 -23.44
CA ARG A 63 -14.69 -9.36 -24.18
C ARG A 63 -13.85 -10.55 -23.72
N LYS A 64 -14.39 -11.76 -23.88
CA LYS A 64 -13.70 -12.99 -23.47
C LYS A 64 -12.38 -13.18 -24.22
N GLU A 65 -12.33 -12.80 -25.50
CA GLU A 65 -11.13 -12.89 -26.32
C GLU A 65 -9.99 -11.97 -25.84
N ASP A 66 -10.34 -10.77 -25.36
CA ASP A 66 -9.37 -9.74 -24.96
C ASP A 66 -8.99 -9.82 -23.47
N TYR A 67 -9.65 -10.70 -22.71
CA TYR A 67 -9.42 -10.79 -21.27
C TYR A 67 -8.15 -11.60 -20.96
N ASN A 68 -7.13 -10.90 -20.48
CA ASN A 68 -5.96 -11.52 -19.90
C ASN A 68 -6.03 -11.53 -18.35
N PRO A 69 -6.21 -12.71 -17.71
CA PRO A 69 -6.26 -12.81 -16.25
C PRO A 69 -4.95 -12.40 -15.56
N ALA A 70 -3.82 -12.38 -16.27
CA ALA A 70 -2.52 -11.96 -15.71
C ALA A 70 -2.38 -10.44 -15.57
N SER A 71 -3.12 -9.66 -16.35
CA SER A 71 -3.18 -8.20 -16.27
C SER A 71 -4.26 -7.68 -15.31
N ASP A 72 -5.17 -8.54 -14.85
CA ASP A 72 -6.20 -8.15 -13.90
C ASP A 72 -5.62 -8.10 -12.48
N ASP A 73 -5.50 -6.89 -11.92
CA ASP A 73 -4.99 -6.64 -10.55
C ASP A 73 -5.85 -7.26 -9.44
N SER A 74 -7.02 -7.81 -9.77
CA SER A 74 -7.90 -8.47 -8.81
C SER A 74 -7.65 -9.98 -8.70
N ALA A 75 -6.82 -10.57 -9.56
CA ALA A 75 -6.45 -11.97 -9.45
C ALA A 75 -5.60 -12.20 -8.18
N PRO A 76 -5.82 -13.30 -7.42
CA PRO A 76 -4.99 -13.62 -6.27
C PRO A 76 -3.57 -13.92 -6.74
N ARG A 77 -2.71 -12.89 -6.78
CA ARG A 77 -1.29 -13.05 -7.04
C ARG A 77 -0.70 -13.77 -5.83
N ARG A 78 -0.39 -15.05 -6.01
CA ARG A 78 0.44 -15.79 -5.06
C ARG A 78 1.84 -15.23 -5.15
N VAL A 79 2.15 -14.23 -4.32
CA VAL A 79 3.50 -13.67 -4.21
C VAL A 79 4.36 -14.73 -3.53
N ILE A 80 4.95 -15.60 -4.33
CA ILE A 80 6.10 -16.40 -3.89
C ILE A 80 7.21 -15.37 -3.75
N VAL A 81 7.60 -15.09 -2.50
CA VAL A 81 8.80 -14.30 -2.22
C VAL A 81 9.99 -15.15 -2.69
N SER A 82 10.27 -15.07 -3.98
CA SER A 82 11.51 -15.60 -4.54
C SER A 82 12.60 -14.67 -4.06
N ASN A 83 13.28 -15.07 -2.99
CA ASN A 83 14.52 -14.46 -2.56
C ASN A 83 15.48 -14.62 -3.75
N LYS A 84 15.61 -13.57 -4.56
CA LYS A 84 16.48 -13.58 -5.74
C LYS A 84 17.90 -13.83 -5.23
N PRO A 85 18.56 -14.95 -5.59
CA PRO A 85 19.95 -15.12 -5.22
C PRO A 85 20.73 -14.10 -6.05
N ALA A 86 21.18 -13.03 -5.39
CA ALA A 86 22.20 -12.18 -5.96
C ALA A 86 23.44 -13.06 -6.17
N THR A 87 23.83 -13.15 -7.43
CA THR A 87 25.04 -13.78 -7.93
C THR A 87 26.25 -13.36 -7.10
N ALA A 88 27.05 -14.37 -6.75
CA ALA A 88 28.25 -14.25 -5.96
C ALA A 88 29.22 -13.21 -6.52
N SER A 89 29.58 -12.25 -5.68
CA SER A 89 30.91 -11.66 -5.65
C SER A 89 31.21 -11.43 -4.17
N GLY A 90 32.06 -12.32 -3.64
CA GLY A 90 32.56 -12.23 -2.29
C GLY A 90 33.37 -10.95 -2.13
N ALA A 91 32.80 -10.02 -1.40
CA ALA A 91 33.50 -9.01 -0.63
C ALA A 91 32.56 -8.68 0.53
N GLU A 92 33.07 -8.74 1.75
CA GLU A 92 32.34 -8.37 2.95
C GLU A 92 31.88 -6.90 2.84
N VAL A 93 30.62 -6.68 2.48
CA VAL A 93 29.98 -5.37 2.56
C VAL A 93 28.99 -5.38 3.71
N VAL A 94 29.47 -4.87 4.84
CA VAL A 94 28.66 -4.20 5.86
C VAL A 94 27.63 -3.37 5.11
N GLY A 95 26.35 -3.74 5.24
CA GLY A 95 25.28 -3.21 4.42
C GLY A 95 25.29 -1.69 4.41
N ALA A 96 25.38 -1.11 3.21
CA ALA A 96 24.97 0.26 2.98
C ALA A 96 23.49 0.34 3.37
N ALA A 97 23.23 0.70 4.62
CA ALA A 97 21.91 1.08 5.07
C ALA A 97 21.47 2.20 4.13
N ASN A 98 20.39 1.99 3.37
CA ASN A 98 19.83 2.99 2.46
C ASN A 98 19.79 4.34 3.18
N GLU A 99 20.73 5.24 2.89
CA GLU A 99 20.91 6.51 3.61
C GLU A 99 19.69 7.43 3.40
N GLU A 100 18.92 7.17 2.34
CA GLU A 100 17.81 8.01 1.89
C GLU A 100 16.41 7.47 2.27
N ASP A 101 16.31 6.28 2.87
CA ASP A 101 14.99 5.73 3.22
C ASP A 101 14.27 6.62 4.26
N ILE A 102 12.98 6.86 4.03
CA ILE A 102 12.13 7.60 4.95
C ILE A 102 11.78 6.70 6.14
N LEU A 103 12.31 7.03 7.32
CA LEU A 103 12.11 6.23 8.55
C LEU A 103 10.81 6.56 9.28
N ILE A 104 10.10 7.61 8.85
CA ILE A 104 8.94 8.18 9.56
C ILE A 104 7.68 8.03 8.72
N VAL A 105 6.57 7.64 9.36
CA VAL A 105 5.26 7.56 8.69
C VAL A 105 4.71 8.98 8.43
N ALA A 106 4.77 9.41 7.17
CA ALA A 106 4.38 10.76 6.74
C ALA A 106 2.97 11.18 7.16
N SER A 107 1.99 10.27 7.05
CA SER A 107 0.60 10.59 7.41
C SER A 107 0.45 10.92 8.89
N LYS A 108 1.11 10.18 9.79
CA LYS A 108 1.05 10.41 11.24
C LYS A 108 1.69 11.73 11.64
N LEU A 109 2.86 12.04 11.07
CA LEU A 109 3.55 13.28 11.38
C LEU A 109 2.78 14.51 10.86
N LYS A 110 2.30 14.46 9.61
CA LYS A 110 1.49 15.55 9.04
C LYS A 110 0.22 15.80 9.85
N GLN A 111 -0.44 14.73 10.28
CA GLN A 111 -1.63 14.82 11.14
C GLN A 111 -1.29 15.47 12.48
N TYR A 112 -0.20 15.07 13.15
CA TYR A 112 0.24 15.66 14.41
C TYR A 112 0.52 17.17 14.31
N ILE A 113 1.21 17.61 13.25
CA ILE A 113 1.52 19.03 13.03
C ILE A 113 0.23 19.82 12.79
N LYS A 114 -0.69 19.27 12.01
CA LYS A 114 -1.96 19.91 11.71
C LYS A 114 -2.87 20.01 12.94
N ASP A 115 -3.01 18.93 13.72
CA ASP A 115 -3.92 18.92 14.86
C ASP A 115 -3.42 19.81 16.01
N LYS A 116 -2.11 19.89 16.22
CA LYS A 116 -1.53 20.63 17.34
C LYS A 116 -1.21 22.08 17.02
N TYR A 117 -0.83 22.37 15.78
CA TYR A 117 -0.33 23.69 15.39
C TYR A 117 -1.09 24.30 14.20
N ASP A 118 -2.04 23.58 13.59
CA ASP A 118 -2.79 23.98 12.38
C ASP A 118 -1.88 24.39 11.20
N MET A 119 -0.73 23.72 11.08
CA MET A 119 0.27 24.00 10.05
C MET A 119 0.31 22.92 8.96
N ASN A 120 0.67 23.33 7.75
CA ASN A 120 0.99 22.41 6.65
C ASN A 120 2.49 22.10 6.60
N THR A 121 2.85 20.89 6.15
CA THR A 121 4.23 20.42 6.09
C THR A 121 4.67 20.22 4.64
N SER A 122 5.83 20.75 4.25
CA SER A 122 6.41 20.52 2.92
C SER A 122 6.92 19.09 2.74
N ALA A 123 7.13 18.66 1.49
CA ALA A 123 7.58 17.30 1.19
C ALA A 123 8.98 16.99 1.77
N ASN A 124 9.91 17.95 1.69
CA ASN A 124 11.31 17.79 2.09
C ASN A 124 11.51 17.65 3.62
N VAL A 125 10.49 17.96 4.42
CA VAL A 125 10.55 17.82 5.89
C VAL A 125 10.72 16.35 6.30
N MET A 126 10.15 15.42 5.52
CA MET A 126 10.25 13.99 5.81
C MET A 126 11.69 13.47 5.71
N GLU A 127 12.43 13.93 4.71
CA GLU A 127 13.83 13.60 4.48
C GLU A 127 14.71 14.20 5.60
N ALA A 128 14.51 15.49 5.88
CA ALA A 128 15.25 16.20 6.93
C ALA A 128 15.07 15.55 8.31
N LEU A 129 13.84 15.19 8.67
CA LEU A 129 13.58 14.51 9.94
C LEU A 129 14.13 13.09 9.96
N SER A 130 14.09 12.36 8.84
CA SER A 130 14.69 11.02 8.75
C SER A 130 16.21 11.09 8.97
N SER A 131 16.89 12.11 8.44
CA SER A 131 18.32 12.37 8.70
C SER A 131 18.60 12.61 10.19
N ILE A 132 17.75 13.41 10.85
CA ILE A 132 17.89 13.69 12.29
C ILE A 132 17.72 12.40 13.11
N VAL A 133 16.69 11.61 12.82
CA VAL A 133 16.42 10.34 13.52
C VAL A 133 17.57 9.35 13.35
N ARG A 134 18.14 9.24 12.14
CA ARG A 134 19.32 8.39 11.89
C ARG A 134 20.48 8.77 12.80
N ARG A 135 20.88 10.04 12.77
CA ARG A 135 21.99 10.55 13.58
C ARG A 135 21.79 10.32 15.08
N HIS A 136 20.56 10.49 15.59
CA HIS A 136 20.26 10.20 16.99
C HIS A 136 20.33 8.70 17.30
N THR A 137 19.82 7.87 16.41
CA THR A 137 19.86 6.40 16.54
C THR A 137 21.29 5.89 16.50
N ASP A 138 22.14 6.40 15.61
CA ASP A 138 23.55 6.01 15.50
C ASP A 138 24.31 6.30 16.79
N ARG A 139 24.05 7.47 17.41
CA ARG A 139 24.61 7.82 18.71
C ARG A 139 24.14 6.88 19.81
N ALA A 140 22.84 6.56 19.84
CA ALA A 140 22.27 5.65 20.82
C ALA A 140 22.86 4.23 20.68
N VAL A 141 23.03 3.75 19.44
CA VAL A 141 23.69 2.47 19.14
C VAL A 141 25.14 2.46 19.63
N GLN A 142 25.89 3.55 19.43
CA GLN A 142 27.25 3.66 19.93
C GLN A 142 27.30 3.59 21.46
N LYS A 143 26.41 4.28 22.16
CA LYS A 143 26.30 4.24 23.64
C LYS A 143 25.99 2.83 24.15
N ALA A 144 25.00 2.17 23.55
CA ALA A 144 24.67 0.77 23.87
C ALA A 144 25.86 -0.16 23.64
N ARG A 145 26.60 0.02 22.54
CA ARG A 145 27.77 -0.78 22.20
C ARG A 145 28.93 -0.56 23.17
N MET A 146 29.16 0.67 23.62
CA MET A 146 30.19 0.98 24.63
C MET A 146 29.90 0.27 25.96
N GLU A 147 28.63 0.10 26.32
CA GLU A 147 28.21 -0.67 27.48
C GLU A 147 28.20 -2.19 27.25
N GLY A 148 28.64 -2.68 26.08
CA GLY A 148 28.66 -4.11 25.74
C GLY A 148 27.28 -4.71 25.44
N ARG A 149 26.25 -3.87 25.27
CA ARG A 149 24.89 -4.30 24.98
C ARG A 149 24.65 -4.38 23.47
N LYS A 150 23.78 -5.33 23.07
CA LYS A 150 23.24 -5.44 21.70
C LYS A 150 21.84 -4.82 21.55
N THR A 151 21.28 -4.33 22.66
CA THR A 151 19.93 -3.74 22.72
C THR A 151 20.06 -2.25 23.01
N VAL A 152 19.51 -1.42 22.12
CA VAL A 152 19.34 0.02 22.35
C VAL A 152 18.15 0.22 23.27
N MET A 153 18.33 1.01 24.32
CA MET A 153 17.34 1.31 25.35
C MET A 153 17.00 2.80 25.35
N ASP A 154 15.91 3.18 26.01
CA ASP A 154 15.45 4.58 26.05
C ASP A 154 16.53 5.54 26.57
N ARG A 155 17.27 5.13 27.60
CA ARG A 155 18.43 5.85 28.17
C ARG A 155 19.57 6.10 27.19
N ASP A 156 19.61 5.38 26.07
CA ASP A 156 20.64 5.59 25.04
C ASP A 156 20.36 6.82 24.18
N PHE A 157 19.13 7.33 24.19
CA PHE A 157 18.71 8.54 23.46
C PHE A 157 18.82 9.85 24.28
N GLU A 158 19.28 9.76 25.53
CA GLU A 158 19.61 10.90 26.41
C GLU A 158 20.91 11.60 26.01
#